data_AF-A0A6J4H3P2-F1
#
_entry.id   AF-A0A6J4H3P2-F1
#
_cell.length_a   1.000
_cell.length_b   1.000
_cell.length_c   1.000
_cell.angle_alpha   90.00
_cell.angle_beta   90.00
_cell.angle_gamma   90.00
#
_symmetry.space_group_name_H-M   'P 1'
#
loop_
_entity.id
_entity.type
_entity.pdbx_description
1 polymer ?
#
loop_
_entity_poly.entity_id
_entity_poly.type
_entity_poly.pdbx_seq_one_letter_code
_entity_poly.pdbx_strand_id
1 'polypeptide(L)'
;NSQNVGSGTLELIAWLKKAEPYYKKSVRTIKRWLAEIVGYFEQRTTNGIVEGINNKLKLLKRCGFGFRNFQNFQVRALLFWHFPKTLAQ
;
A
#
# COMPACT_ATOMS: atom_id res chain seq x y z
N ASN A 1 20.54 -12.35 -5.42
CA ASN A 1 20.06 -13.53 -4.67
C ASN A 1 18.59 -13.79 -4.94
N SER A 2 18.37 -14.55 -6.01
CA SER A 2 17.09 -15.10 -6.46
C SER A 2 16.61 -16.18 -5.47
N GLN A 3 15.85 -15.75 -4.46
CA GLN A 3 15.03 -16.68 -3.68
C GLN A 3 13.83 -17.07 -4.55
N ASN A 4 13.72 -18.36 -4.84
CA ASN A 4 12.72 -18.97 -5.70
C ASN A 4 11.31 -18.64 -5.17
N VAL A 5 10.35 -18.28 -6.03
CA VAL A 5 8.97 -17.92 -5.64
C VAL A 5 8.34 -18.97 -4.72
N GLY A 6 8.68 -20.25 -4.97
CA GLY A 6 8.26 -21.37 -4.13
C GLY A 6 8.79 -21.32 -2.69
N SER A 7 10.04 -20.92 -2.46
CA SER A 7 10.60 -20.85 -1.09
C SER A 7 9.96 -19.73 -0.28
N GLY A 8 9.80 -18.54 -0.86
CA GLY A 8 9.14 -17.41 -0.19
C GLY A 8 7.68 -17.69 0.18
N THR A 9 6.95 -18.38 -0.71
CA THR A 9 5.56 -18.79 -0.45
C THR A 9 5.48 -19.80 0.70
N LEU A 10 6.36 -20.80 0.73
CA LEU A 10 6.40 -21.80 1.79
C LEU A 10 6.76 -21.18 3.15
N GLU A 11 7.74 -20.28 3.19
CA GLU A 11 8.11 -19.54 4.40
C GLU A 11 6.95 -18.69 4.94
N LEU A 12 6.21 -18.01 4.05
CA LEU A 12 5.04 -17.21 4.43
C LEU A 12 3.94 -18.08 5.04
N ILE A 13 3.63 -19.23 4.44
CA ILE A 13 2.63 -20.17 4.97
C ILE A 13 3.05 -20.72 6.33
N ALA A 14 4.33 -21.10 6.48
CA ALA A 14 4.87 -21.58 7.75
C ALA A 14 4.75 -20.51 8.85
N TRP A 15 5.06 -19.25 8.53
CA TRP A 15 4.90 -18.14 9.45
C TRP A 15 3.44 -17.90 9.82
N LEU A 16 2.51 -17.94 8.86
CA LEU A 16 1.08 -17.75 9.12
C LEU A 16 0.53 -18.80 10.09
N LYS A 17 0.97 -20.05 9.98
CA LYS A 17 0.59 -21.13 10.91
C LYS A 17 1.06 -20.84 12.34
N LYS A 18 2.28 -20.32 12.50
CA LYS A 18 2.83 -19.92 13.80
C LYS A 18 2.13 -18.67 14.37
N ALA A 19 1.71 -17.75 13.50
CA ALA A 19 1.08 -16.48 13.86
C ALA A 19 -0.42 -16.58 14.18
N GLU A 20 -1.11 -17.61 13.69
CA GLU A 20 -2.56 -17.83 13.84
C GLU A 20 -3.11 -17.67 15.28
N PRO A 21 -2.47 -18.22 16.34
CA PRO A 21 -2.96 -18.03 17.71
C PRO A 21 -2.86 -16.58 18.21
N TYR A 22 -1.91 -15.79 17.72
CA TYR A 22 -1.66 -14.42 18.18
C TYR A 22 -2.36 -13.36 17.33
N TYR A 23 -2.50 -13.61 16.02
CA TYR A 23 -2.92 -12.62 15.03
C TYR A 23 -4.04 -13.13 14.12
N LYS A 24 -5.05 -13.79 14.71
CA LYS A 24 -6.16 -14.44 13.98
C LYS A 24 -6.81 -13.57 12.88
N LYS A 25 -7.06 -12.28 13.16
CA LYS A 25 -7.63 -11.34 12.17
C LYS A 25 -6.68 -11.06 11.02
N SER A 26 -5.41 -10.74 11.31
CA SER A 26 -4.39 -10.45 10.30
C SER A 26 -4.09 -11.68 9.44
N VAL A 27 -3.96 -12.85 10.07
CA VAL A 27 -3.74 -14.14 9.38
C VAL A 27 -4.90 -14.44 8.42
N ARG A 28 -6.15 -14.22 8.84
CA ARG A 28 -7.32 -14.36 7.96
C ARG A 28 -7.27 -13.40 6.77
N THR A 29 -6.86 -12.15 6.99
CA THR A 29 -6.71 -11.18 5.89
C THR A 29 -5.60 -11.61 4.93
N ILE A 30 -4.44 -12.02 5.43
CA ILE A 30 -3.33 -12.47 4.57
C ILE A 30 -3.72 -13.72 3.78
N LYS A 31 -4.39 -14.70 4.41
CA LYS A 31 -4.92 -15.89 3.72
C LYS A 31 -5.91 -15.50 2.60
N ARG A 32 -6.74 -14.48 2.81
CA ARG A 32 -7.70 -13.98 1.81
C ARG A 32 -7.02 -13.37 0.58
N TRP A 33 -5.89 -12.69 0.76
CA TRP A 33 -5.14 -11.99 -0.29
C TRP A 33 -3.87 -12.73 -0.72
N LEU A 34 -3.79 -14.03 -0.44
CA LEU A 34 -2.55 -14.79 -0.60
C LEU A 34 -2.13 -14.88 -2.08
N ALA A 35 -3.09 -15.00 -3.00
CA ALA A 35 -2.81 -15.09 -4.43
C ALA A 35 -2.12 -13.82 -4.96
N GLU A 36 -2.59 -12.64 -4.56
CA GLU A 36 -2.02 -11.35 -4.94
C GLU A 36 -0.65 -11.14 -4.30
N ILE A 37 -0.48 -11.57 -3.05
CA ILE A 37 0.81 -11.52 -2.35
C ILE A 37 1.84 -12.46 -3.01
N VAL A 38 1.41 -13.64 -3.46
CA VAL A 38 2.30 -14.58 -4.17
C VAL A 38 2.65 -14.03 -5.55
N GLY A 39 1.70 -13.43 -6.28
CA GLY A 39 1.95 -12.77 -7.56
C GLY A 39 2.98 -11.62 -7.47
N TYR A 40 3.09 -10.96 -6.31
CA TYR A 40 4.16 -9.99 -6.06
C TYR A 40 5.56 -10.63 -6.08
N PHE A 41 5.72 -11.86 -5.56
CA PHE A 41 7.03 -12.54 -5.57
C PHE A 41 7.49 -12.86 -6.99
N GLU A 42 6.56 -13.02 -7.93
CA GLU A 42 6.83 -13.24 -9.36
C GLU A 42 7.17 -11.94 -10.08
N GLN A 43 6.35 -10.90 -9.90
CA GLN A 43 6.44 -9.66 -10.70
C GLN A 43 7.34 -8.58 -10.08
N ARG A 44 7.71 -8.71 -8.80
CA ARG A 44 8.49 -7.71 -8.03
C ARG A 44 7.96 -6.28 -8.16
N THR A 45 6.65 -6.13 -8.26
CA THR A 45 5.98 -4.83 -8.42
C THR A 45 6.33 -3.92 -7.26
N THR A 46 7.03 -2.81 -7.47
CA THR A 46 7.44 -1.96 -6.35
C THR A 46 6.26 -1.19 -5.74
N ASN A 47 6.24 -1.05 -4.42
CA ASN A 47 5.26 -0.20 -3.73
C ASN A 47 5.51 1.31 -3.95
N GLY A 48 6.56 1.70 -4.69
CA GLY A 48 7.01 3.08 -4.80
C GLY A 48 5.97 4.04 -5.39
N ILE A 49 5.18 3.60 -6.37
CA ILE A 49 4.09 4.43 -6.94
C ILE A 49 3.00 4.67 -5.89
N VAL A 50 2.56 3.63 -5.19
CA VAL A 50 1.53 3.69 -4.14
C VAL A 50 2.01 4.55 -2.97
N GLU A 51 3.26 4.39 -2.54
CA GLU A 51 3.90 5.21 -1.51
C GLU A 51 3.99 6.67 -1.92
N GLY A 52 4.36 6.95 -3.17
CA GLY A 52 4.41 8.30 -3.73
C GLY A 52 3.04 8.99 -3.71
N ILE A 53 1.99 8.26 -4.10
CA ILE A 53 0.60 8.76 -4.03
C ILE A 53 0.21 9.03 -2.57
N ASN A 54 0.43 8.07 -1.67
CA ASN A 54 0.11 8.20 -0.25
C ASN A 54 0.83 9.38 0.41
N ASN A 55 2.10 9.60 0.09
CA ASN A 55 2.89 10.71 0.63
C ASN A 55 2.36 12.07 0.16
N LYS A 56 1.98 12.19 -1.12
CA LYS A 56 1.33 13.40 -1.66
C LYS A 56 -0.01 13.68 -0.98
N LEU A 57 -0.85 12.66 -0.78
CA LEU A 57 -2.13 12.80 -0.08
C LEU A 57 -1.94 13.18 1.40
N LYS A 58 -0.94 12.59 2.08
CA LYS A 58 -0.58 12.96 3.46
C LYS A 58 -0.08 14.41 3.54
N LEU A 59 0.72 14.86 2.57
CA LEU A 59 1.16 16.25 2.48
C LEU A 59 -0.04 17.19 2.34
N LEU A 60 -0.96 16.90 1.43
CA LEU A 60 -2.18 17.68 1.24
C LEU A 60 -3.00 17.79 2.55
N LYS A 61 -3.16 16.67 3.27
CA LYS A 61 -3.86 16.64 4.56
C LYS A 61 -3.18 17.53 5.61
N ARG A 62 -1.85 17.56 5.66
CA ARG A 62 -1.09 18.44 6.56
C ARG A 62 -1.24 19.91 6.19
N CYS A 63 -1.12 20.26 4.90
CA CYS A 63 -1.30 21.63 4.43
C CYS A 63 -2.72 22.16 4.66
N GLY A 64 -3.73 21.29 4.62
CA GLY A 64 -5.12 21.65 4.90
C GLY A 64 -5.50 21.71 6.38
N PHE A 65 -4.59 21.40 7.31
CA PHE A 65 -4.87 21.22 8.75
C PHE A 65 -6.00 20.21 9.03
N GLY A 66 -6.11 19.20 8.16
CA GLY A 66 -7.21 18.23 8.18
C GLY A 66 -8.44 18.68 7.38
N PHE A 67 -9.25 17.71 6.97
CA PHE A 67 -10.46 17.96 6.20
C PHE A 67 -11.67 17.44 6.97
N ARG A 68 -12.68 18.30 7.17
CA ARG A 68 -13.95 17.93 7.81
C ARG A 68 -14.87 17.13 6.89
N ASN A 69 -14.74 17.34 5.58
CA ASN A 69 -15.52 16.66 4.54
C ASN A 69 -14.58 15.94 3.57
N PHE A 70 -14.85 14.66 3.31
CA PHE A 70 -14.09 13.87 2.33
C PHE A 70 -14.18 14.45 0.92
N GLN A 71 -15.32 15.02 0.52
CA GLN A 71 -15.48 15.64 -0.81
C GLN A 71 -14.50 16.79 -1.02
N ASN A 72 -14.26 17.61 0.02
CA ASN A 72 -13.27 18.70 -0.05
C ASN A 72 -11.84 18.17 -0.16
N PHE A 73 -11.53 17.05 0.49
CA PHE A 73 -10.26 16.37 0.33
C PHE A 73 -10.10 15.82 -1.09
N GLN A 74 -11.13 15.16 -1.61
CA GLN A 74 -11.12 14.56 -2.95
C GLN A 74 -10.91 15.61 -4.04
N VAL A 75 -11.64 16.72 -4.01
CA VAL A 75 -11.49 17.81 -5.00
C VAL A 75 -10.06 18.36 -4.95
N ARG A 76 -9.52 18.62 -3.76
CA ARG A 76 -8.14 19.13 -3.62
C ARG A 76 -7.08 18.10 -4.03
N ALA A 77 -7.32 16.81 -3.79
CA ALA A 77 -6.43 15.75 -4.24
C ALA A 77 -6.39 15.67 -5.77
N LEU A 78 -7.54 15.78 -6.43
CA LEU A 78 -7.63 15.80 -7.89
C LEU A 78 -6.95 17.05 -8.48
N LEU A 79 -7.21 18.24 -7.92
CA LEU A 79 -6.54 19.48 -8.34
C LEU A 79 -5.02 19.36 -8.19
N PHE A 80 -4.55 18.88 -7.04
CA PHE A 80 -3.12 18.69 -6.78
C PHE A 80 -2.45 17.69 -7.75
N TRP A 81 -3.22 16.79 -8.36
CA TRP A 81 -2.74 15.86 -9.38
C TRP A 81 -2.84 16.41 -10.80
N HIS A 82 -3.83 17.27 -11.07
CA HIS A 82 -4.07 17.85 -12.40
C HIS A 82 -3.23 19.09 -12.68
N PHE A 83 -2.77 19.82 -11.66
CA PHE A 83 -1.85 20.93 -11.86
C PHE A 83 -0.39 20.41 -11.91
N PRO A 84 0.29 20.45 -13.08
CA PRO A 84 1.72 20.22 -13.13
C PRO A 84 2.45 21.25 -12.24
N LYS A 85 3.59 20.86 -11.66
CA LYS A 85 4.45 21.70 -10.81
C LYS A 85 5.12 22.84 -11.60
N THR A 86 4.38 23.63 -12.36
CA THR A 86 4.91 24.75 -13.17
C THR A 86 4.54 26.12 -12.65
N LEU A 87 4.02 26.23 -11.41
CA LEU A 87 3.75 27.53 -10.76
C LEU A 87 4.53 27.75 -9.46
N ALA A 88 5.61 27.00 -9.26
CA ALA A 88 6.66 27.37 -8.32
C ALA A 88 7.87 27.85 -9.14
N GLN A 89 7.73 29.03 -9.74
CA GLN A 89 8.85 29.87 -10.19
C GLN A 89 9.13 30.90 -9.10
#